data_AF-A0A2T1CQV6-F1
#
_entry.id   AF-A0A2T1CQV6-F1
#
_cell.length_a   1.000
_cell.length_b   1.000
_cell.length_c   1.000
_cell.angle_alpha   90.00
_cell.angle_beta   90.00
_cell.angle_gamma   90.00
#
_symmetry.space_group_name_H-M   'P 1'
#
loop_
_entity.id
_entity.type
_entity.pdbx_description
1 polymer ?
#
loop_
_entity_poly.entity_id
_entity_poly.type
_entity_poly.pdbx_seq_one_letter_code
_entity_poly.pdbx_strand_id
1 'polypeptide(L)'
;MDYSSTLTQIEFIKILIIIVIMSLIFNPLQLNLTDFSILNAKPIYFNYNSVRIYLVGCGGTGSFLAPLLCRIANFLVEMRKRVHITFVDFDSVEAKNLWRQNFCSGELGFNKAQALAMRYKTIFPQLNITAIEQTVDQLILNGVIPTIVIGCVDNTNARQQIEKLLIDHVSLISHGQTYAPCWWLDCGNAYTHGQVAIGNWYSIEIEDYQLETATCLRLPLPSIQYPQLLIQSEEDEDVSCAEQVILNGQSLNINSQMAVIAAEMVHQLLNNQLKRMQIEIDLFRGSMKSTFINQENIDWIIERATINT
;
A
#
# COMPACT_ATOMS: atom_id res chain seq x y z
N MET A 1 53.09 -1.59 -24.47
CA MET A 1 52.62 -0.90 -25.68
C MET A 1 51.19 -1.32 -25.88
N ASP A 2 50.29 -0.48 -25.41
CA ASP A 2 48.85 -0.66 -25.44
C ASP A 2 48.33 -0.70 -26.87
N TYR A 3 47.45 -1.67 -27.15
CA TYR A 3 46.57 -1.65 -28.30
C TYR A 3 45.12 -1.80 -27.82
N SER A 4 44.30 -0.87 -28.33
CA SER A 4 42.83 -0.85 -28.37
C SER A 4 42.06 -0.69 -27.05
N SER A 5 41.66 0.55 -26.74
CA SER A 5 40.34 0.82 -26.12
C SER A 5 39.88 2.28 -26.23
N THR A 6 40.18 2.98 -27.32
CA THR A 6 39.62 4.31 -27.57
C THR A 6 38.48 4.22 -28.58
N LEU A 7 37.38 3.58 -28.18
CA LEU A 7 36.07 4.06 -28.61
C LEU A 7 35.99 5.47 -28.04
N THR A 8 36.25 6.46 -28.89
CA THR A 8 36.30 7.85 -28.46
C THR A 8 34.98 8.19 -27.79
N GLN A 9 35.03 8.89 -26.66
CA GLN A 9 33.85 9.35 -25.89
C GLN A 9 32.75 9.93 -26.79
N ILE A 10 33.14 10.50 -27.93
CA ILE A 10 32.29 11.06 -28.98
C ILE A 10 31.45 10.00 -29.71
N GLU A 11 31.99 8.81 -30.02
CA GLU A 11 31.20 7.73 -30.63
C GLU A 11 30.20 7.14 -29.65
N PHE A 12 30.56 7.02 -28.37
CA PHE A 12 29.65 6.56 -27.32
C PHE A 12 28.50 7.55 -27.10
N ILE A 13 28.79 8.85 -27.10
CA ILE A 13 27.78 9.91 -27.02
C ILE A 13 26.89 9.92 -28.27
N LYS A 14 27.44 9.70 -29.47
CA LYS A 14 26.64 9.60 -30.70
C LYS A 14 25.71 8.39 -30.67
N ILE A 15 26.17 7.23 -30.21
CA ILE A 15 25.33 6.04 -30.05
C ILE A 15 24.25 6.28 -28.99
N LEU A 16 24.57 6.92 -27.86
CA LEU A 16 23.60 7.25 -26.82
C LEU A 16 22.56 8.26 -27.32
N ILE A 17 22.96 9.28 -28.07
CA ILE A 17 22.05 10.25 -28.69
C ILE A 17 21.17 9.56 -29.75
N ILE A 18 21.72 8.65 -30.57
CA ILE A 18 20.92 7.88 -31.54
C ILE A 18 19.94 6.96 -30.83
N ILE A 19 20.31 6.31 -29.72
CA ILE A 19 19.41 5.47 -28.92
C ILE A 19 18.30 6.32 -28.26
N VAL A 20 18.65 7.48 -27.70
CA VAL A 20 17.66 8.40 -27.09
C VAL A 20 16.72 8.97 -28.16
N ILE A 21 17.23 9.37 -29.32
CA ILE A 21 16.42 9.86 -30.44
C ILE A 21 15.58 8.72 -31.05
N MET A 22 16.12 7.50 -31.17
CA MET A 22 15.36 6.32 -31.61
C MET A 22 14.29 5.92 -30.59
N SER A 23 14.51 6.10 -29.28
CA SER A 23 13.49 5.92 -28.23
C SER A 23 12.41 7.01 -28.22
N LEU A 24 12.70 8.17 -28.81
CA LEU A 24 11.72 9.24 -29.04
C LEU A 24 10.95 9.06 -30.35
N ILE A 25 11.51 8.33 -31.33
CA ILE A 25 10.92 8.08 -32.65
C ILE A 25 10.12 6.77 -32.68
N PHE A 26 10.52 5.75 -31.91
CA PHE A 26 9.70 4.57 -31.65
C PHE A 26 8.94 4.79 -30.35
N ASN A 27 7.67 5.13 -30.47
CA ASN A 27 6.74 5.20 -29.36
C ASN A 27 6.23 3.76 -29.09
N PRO A 28 6.79 2.95 -28.16
CA PRO A 28 6.41 1.56 -27.99
C PRO A 28 5.42 1.39 -26.83
N LEU A 29 4.80 2.48 -26.38
CA LEU A 29 3.66 2.49 -25.47
C LEU A 29 2.83 3.71 -25.85
N GLN A 30 1.80 3.52 -26.69
CA GLN A 30 0.64 4.42 -26.68
C GLN A 30 -0.02 4.27 -25.30
N LEU A 31 0.58 4.89 -24.28
CA LEU A 31 -0.09 5.15 -23.03
C LEU A 31 -1.34 5.95 -23.39
N ASN A 32 -2.50 5.45 -22.99
CA ASN A 32 -3.73 6.18 -23.16
C ASN A 32 -3.66 7.41 -22.23
N LEU A 33 -3.13 8.52 -22.74
CA LEU A 33 -2.91 9.79 -22.03
C LEU A 33 -4.22 10.56 -21.79
N THR A 34 -5.38 9.90 -21.88
CA THR A 34 -6.69 10.56 -21.78
C THR A 34 -7.04 10.99 -20.36
N ASP A 35 -6.35 10.48 -19.35
CA ASP A 35 -6.54 10.90 -17.97
C ASP A 35 -5.67 12.12 -17.63
N PHE A 36 -6.21 13.31 -17.93
CA PHE A 36 -5.57 14.59 -17.62
C PHE A 36 -5.66 14.98 -16.14
N SER A 37 -6.35 14.19 -15.32
CA SER A 37 -6.57 14.45 -13.89
C SER A 37 -5.23 14.52 -13.11
N ILE A 38 -4.17 13.89 -13.62
CA ILE A 38 -2.80 13.96 -13.11
C ILE A 38 -2.19 15.38 -13.12
N LEU A 39 -2.59 16.24 -14.07
CA LEU A 39 -2.00 17.58 -14.21
C LEU A 39 -2.30 18.46 -12.99
N ASN A 40 -3.49 18.28 -12.40
CA ASN A 40 -3.94 19.01 -11.23
C ASN A 40 -3.67 18.25 -9.93
N ALA A 41 -3.03 17.08 -10.01
CA ALA A 41 -2.86 16.20 -8.87
C ALA A 41 -1.85 16.74 -7.84
N LYS A 42 -2.27 16.75 -6.57
CA LYS A 42 -1.49 17.23 -5.43
C LYS A 42 -0.90 16.06 -4.65
N PRO A 43 0.39 16.11 -4.27
CA PRO A 43 0.98 15.06 -3.44
C PRO A 43 0.45 15.15 -2.01
N ILE A 44 0.37 14.00 -1.34
CA ILE A 44 0.16 13.96 0.11
C ILE A 44 1.35 14.59 0.82
N TYR A 45 1.08 15.50 1.76
CA TYR A 45 2.10 16.03 2.64
C TYR A 45 2.29 15.10 3.85
N PHE A 46 3.45 14.45 3.92
CA PHE A 46 3.83 13.55 4.99
C PHE A 46 5.23 13.93 5.48
N ASN A 47 5.32 14.98 6.29
CA ASN A 47 6.59 15.42 6.86
C ASN A 47 6.94 14.61 8.11
N TYR A 48 8.08 13.93 8.09
CA TYR A 48 8.54 13.10 9.20
C TYR A 48 10.07 13.02 9.28
N ASN A 49 10.57 12.88 10.51
CA ASN A 49 11.92 12.37 10.78
C ASN A 49 11.88 10.95 11.36
N SER A 50 10.75 10.59 11.97
CA SER A 50 10.46 9.24 12.46
C SER A 50 9.08 8.82 11.97
N VAL A 51 8.93 7.57 11.54
CA VAL A 51 7.64 7.00 11.10
C VAL A 51 7.44 5.61 11.70
N ARG A 52 6.19 5.30 12.07
CA ARG A 52 5.74 3.95 12.40
C ARG A 52 4.93 3.38 11.24
N ILE A 53 5.26 2.16 10.85
CA ILE A 53 4.55 1.43 9.80
C ILE A 53 4.00 0.15 10.43
N TYR A 54 2.68 0.02 10.46
CA TYR A 54 2.00 -1.20 10.89
C TYR A 54 1.54 -1.95 9.64
N LEU A 55 2.05 -3.15 9.41
CA LEU A 55 1.53 -4.05 8.39
C LEU A 55 0.59 -5.03 9.08
N VAL A 56 -0.70 -4.89 8.78
CA VAL A 56 -1.78 -5.64 9.40
C VAL A 56 -2.23 -6.72 8.43
N GLY A 57 -2.12 -7.98 8.84
CA GLY A 57 -2.24 -9.13 7.95
C GLY A 57 -0.88 -9.46 7.31
N CYS A 58 -0.29 -10.57 7.72
CA CYS A 58 1.00 -11.08 7.28
C CYS A 58 0.87 -12.31 6.37
N GLY A 59 -0.36 -12.77 6.08
CA GLY A 59 -0.65 -13.71 5.01
C GLY A 59 -0.69 -13.05 3.63
N GLY A 60 -1.07 -13.82 2.59
CA GLY A 60 -1.35 -13.35 1.23
C GLY A 60 -0.48 -12.17 0.77
N THR A 61 -1.12 -11.05 0.46
CA THR A 61 -0.49 -9.78 0.05
C THR A 61 0.55 -9.28 1.06
N GLY A 62 0.24 -9.32 2.36
CA GLY A 62 1.12 -8.84 3.42
C GLY A 62 2.48 -9.55 3.45
N SER A 63 2.49 -10.88 3.26
CA SER A 63 3.74 -11.66 3.21
C SER A 63 4.67 -11.24 2.07
N PHE A 64 4.11 -10.83 0.91
CA PHE A 64 4.86 -10.31 -0.23
C PHE A 64 5.23 -8.83 -0.08
N LEU A 65 4.44 -8.06 0.68
CA LEU A 65 4.70 -6.65 0.94
C LEU A 65 5.82 -6.44 1.98
N ALA A 66 5.89 -7.28 3.01
CA ALA A 66 6.90 -7.23 4.06
C ALA A 66 8.35 -7.05 3.56
N PRO A 67 8.87 -7.84 2.58
CA PRO A 67 10.23 -7.62 2.06
C PRO A 67 10.40 -6.26 1.38
N LEU A 68 9.38 -5.77 0.68
CA LEU A 68 9.43 -4.49 -0.03
C LEU A 68 9.46 -3.32 0.97
N LEU A 69 8.62 -3.37 2.01
CA LEU A 69 8.65 -2.40 3.11
C LEU A 69 10.00 -2.38 3.82
N CYS A 70 10.60 -3.55 4.08
CA CYS A 70 11.92 -3.61 4.70
C CYS A 70 13.01 -2.99 3.81
N ARG A 71 12.96 -3.19 2.49
CA ARG A 71 13.89 -2.54 1.55
C ARG A 71 13.73 -1.02 1.54
N ILE A 72 12.49 -0.53 1.52
CA ILE A 72 12.18 0.91 1.61
C ILE A 72 12.71 1.48 2.93
N ALA A 73 12.42 0.83 4.05
CA ALA A 73 12.89 1.25 5.36
C ALA A 73 14.42 1.25 5.45
N ASN A 74 15.08 0.25 4.88
CA ASN A 74 16.54 0.17 4.85
C ASN A 74 17.15 1.36 4.11
N PHE A 75 16.61 1.69 2.93
CA PHE A 75 17.01 2.89 2.19
C PHE A 75 16.80 4.17 3.00
N LEU A 76 15.65 4.31 3.67
CA LEU A 76 15.33 5.51 4.47
C LEU A 76 16.24 5.66 5.70
N VAL A 77 16.63 4.55 6.34
CA VAL A 77 17.58 4.55 7.47
C VAL A 77 18.96 5.04 7.02
N GLU A 78 19.45 4.63 5.84
CA GLU A 78 20.68 5.19 5.25
C GLU A 78 20.57 6.71 5.02
N MET A 79 19.37 7.19 4.68
CA MET A 79 19.04 8.62 4.58
C MET A 79 18.76 9.29 5.93
N ARG A 80 19.17 8.65 7.05
CA ARG A 80 19.05 9.14 8.43
C ARG A 80 17.61 9.36 8.93
N LYS A 81 16.63 8.69 8.32
CA LYS A 81 15.26 8.63 8.86
C LYS A 81 15.15 7.48 9.87
N ARG A 82 14.24 7.63 10.85
CA ARG A 82 13.93 6.56 11.80
C ARG A 82 12.66 5.85 11.35
N VAL A 83 12.75 4.56 11.07
CA VAL A 83 11.61 3.74 10.63
C VAL A 83 11.43 2.60 11.60
N HIS A 84 10.22 2.45 12.14
CA HIS A 84 9.82 1.29 12.92
C HIS A 84 8.73 0.55 12.15
N ILE A 85 8.99 -0.71 11.79
CA ILE A 85 8.00 -1.59 11.17
C ILE A 85 7.45 -2.56 12.22
N THR A 86 6.14 -2.66 12.32
CA THR A 86 5.45 -3.64 13.16
C THR A 86 4.60 -4.54 12.28
N PHE A 87 4.85 -5.84 12.32
CA PHE A 87 4.02 -6.86 11.69
C PHE A 87 2.94 -7.30 12.67
N VAL A 88 1.68 -7.36 12.22
CA VAL A 88 0.52 -7.70 13.06
C VAL A 88 -0.27 -8.81 12.39
N ASP A 89 -0.30 -9.98 13.01
CA ASP A 89 -1.06 -11.14 12.55
C ASP A 89 -1.15 -12.16 13.69
N PHE A 90 -2.32 -12.74 13.93
CA PHE A 90 -2.54 -13.73 14.98
C PHE A 90 -2.37 -15.18 14.48
N ASP A 91 -2.40 -15.40 13.17
CA ASP A 91 -2.35 -16.74 12.58
C ASP A 91 -0.95 -17.34 12.60
N SER A 92 -0.90 -18.67 12.56
CA SER A 92 0.32 -19.44 12.30
C SER A 92 0.48 -19.78 10.82
N VAL A 93 1.72 -20.05 10.40
CA VAL A 93 2.04 -20.53 9.06
C VAL A 93 1.65 -22.01 8.93
N GLU A 94 0.78 -22.30 7.95
CA GLU A 94 0.34 -23.65 7.62
C GLU A 94 0.87 -24.12 6.27
N ALA A 95 0.88 -25.44 6.02
CA ALA A 95 1.34 -26.03 4.77
C ALA A 95 0.61 -25.48 3.53
N LYS A 96 -0.69 -25.18 3.66
CA LYS A 96 -1.49 -24.58 2.59
C LYS A 96 -1.03 -23.17 2.20
N ASN A 97 -0.34 -22.47 3.11
CA ASN A 97 0.11 -21.10 2.87
C ASN A 97 1.32 -21.02 1.93
N LEU A 98 2.16 -22.06 1.88
CA LEU A 98 3.43 -22.06 1.15
C LEU A 98 3.29 -21.81 -0.37
N TRP A 99 2.11 -22.05 -0.93
CA TRP A 99 1.84 -21.87 -2.37
C TRP A 99 1.53 -20.42 -2.75
N ARG A 100 1.01 -19.63 -1.80
CA ARG A 100 0.36 -18.33 -2.08
C ARG A 100 0.80 -17.22 -1.15
N GLN A 101 1.63 -17.56 -0.17
CA GLN A 101 2.18 -16.64 0.81
C GLN A 101 3.69 -16.84 0.78
N ASN A 102 4.41 -15.76 1.02
CA ASN A 102 5.86 -15.71 0.95
C ASN A 102 6.48 -16.30 2.23
N PHE A 103 6.17 -17.56 2.52
CA PHE A 103 6.72 -18.37 3.61
C PHE A 103 7.41 -19.62 3.06
N CYS A 104 8.35 -20.19 3.81
CA CYS A 104 9.02 -21.44 3.48
C CYS A 104 8.69 -22.56 4.48
N SER A 105 9.06 -23.79 4.15
CA SER A 105 8.79 -24.96 5.00
C SER A 105 9.43 -24.87 6.39
N GLY A 106 10.54 -24.14 6.53
CA GLY A 106 11.18 -23.89 7.82
C GLY A 106 10.40 -22.96 8.76
N GLU A 107 9.36 -22.29 8.26
CA GLU A 107 8.52 -21.36 9.01
C GLU A 107 7.18 -22.00 9.44
N LEU A 108 6.93 -23.27 9.11
CA LEU A 108 5.71 -23.98 9.49
C LEU A 108 5.53 -24.03 11.02
N GLY A 109 4.32 -23.68 11.47
CA GLY A 109 3.94 -23.68 12.90
C GLY A 109 4.37 -22.42 13.67
N PHE A 110 5.17 -21.53 13.08
CA PHE A 110 5.44 -20.22 13.67
C PHE A 110 4.27 -19.25 13.41
N ASN A 111 4.06 -18.28 14.30
CA ASN A 111 3.17 -17.16 14.01
C ASN A 111 3.68 -16.38 12.77
N LYS A 112 2.76 -15.99 11.87
CA LYS A 112 3.09 -15.32 10.61
C LYS A 112 3.86 -14.02 10.83
N ALA A 113 3.40 -13.15 11.73
CA ALA A 113 4.06 -11.88 12.03
C ALA A 113 5.46 -12.09 12.62
N GLN A 114 5.60 -13.03 13.56
CA GLN A 114 6.90 -13.40 14.14
C GLN A 114 7.87 -13.94 13.08
N ALA A 115 7.41 -14.87 12.23
CA ALA A 115 8.23 -15.47 11.18
C ALA A 115 8.81 -14.40 10.25
N LEU A 116 7.96 -13.48 9.75
CA LEU A 116 8.40 -12.35 8.93
C LEU A 116 9.36 -11.42 9.69
N ALA A 117 9.06 -11.10 10.95
CA ALA A 117 9.88 -10.20 11.76
C ALA A 117 11.29 -10.78 11.97
N MET A 118 11.38 -12.05 12.36
CA MET A 118 12.64 -12.75 12.57
C MET A 118 13.46 -12.84 11.27
N ARG A 119 12.79 -13.19 10.17
CA ARG A 119 13.43 -13.30 8.84
C ARG A 119 14.01 -11.96 8.38
N TYR A 120 13.23 -10.88 8.42
CA TYR A 120 13.69 -9.60 7.91
C TYR A 120 14.59 -8.84 8.89
N LYS A 121 14.49 -9.09 10.20
CA LYS A 121 15.48 -8.61 11.16
C LYS A 121 16.85 -9.26 10.94
N THR A 122 16.87 -10.52 10.52
CA THR A 122 18.11 -11.22 10.14
C THR A 122 18.73 -10.65 8.86
N ILE A 123 17.90 -10.34 7.86
CA ILE A 123 18.35 -9.78 6.57
C ILE A 123 18.80 -8.31 6.73
N PHE A 124 18.11 -7.53 7.56
CA PHE A 124 18.39 -6.11 7.79
C PHE A 124 18.57 -5.79 9.29
N PRO A 125 19.72 -6.14 9.89
CA PRO A 125 19.94 -6.02 11.34
C PRO A 125 19.79 -4.59 11.90
N GLN A 126 19.98 -3.55 11.09
CA GLN A 126 19.83 -2.15 11.48
C GLN A 126 18.37 -1.71 11.62
N LEU A 127 17.41 -2.42 11.02
CA LEU A 127 16.00 -2.03 11.06
C LEU A 127 15.37 -2.30 12.42
N ASN A 128 14.49 -1.41 12.84
CA ASN A 128 13.62 -1.65 13.98
C ASN A 128 12.35 -2.37 13.49
N ILE A 129 12.29 -3.68 13.73
CA ILE A 129 11.19 -4.56 13.31
C ILE A 129 10.67 -5.28 14.54
N THR A 130 9.34 -5.23 14.74
CA THR A 130 8.64 -5.95 15.82
C THR A 130 7.47 -6.74 15.26
N ALA A 131 7.01 -7.74 16.01
CA ALA A 131 5.80 -8.50 15.72
C ALA A 131 4.78 -8.36 16.85
N ILE A 132 3.50 -8.38 16.51
CA ILE A 132 2.37 -8.46 17.42
C ILE A 132 1.50 -9.64 16.97
N GLU A 133 1.33 -10.62 17.86
CA GLU A 133 0.61 -11.87 17.62
C GLU A 133 -0.86 -11.76 18.02
N GLN A 134 -1.47 -10.63 17.68
CA GLN A 134 -2.80 -10.26 18.14
C GLN A 134 -3.62 -9.73 16.97
N THR A 135 -4.92 -9.65 17.19
CA THR A 135 -5.87 -8.99 16.30
C THR A 135 -5.72 -7.47 16.39
N VAL A 136 -6.29 -6.77 15.40
CA VAL A 136 -6.11 -5.31 15.21
C VAL A 136 -6.74 -4.51 16.34
N ASP A 137 -7.83 -4.99 16.94
CA ASP A 137 -8.51 -4.34 18.06
C ASP A 137 -7.64 -4.20 19.32
N GLN A 138 -6.53 -4.94 19.40
CA GLN A 138 -5.57 -4.84 20.50
C GLN A 138 -4.45 -3.82 20.22
N LEU A 139 -4.42 -3.26 19.01
CA LEU A 139 -3.40 -2.29 18.61
C LEU A 139 -3.66 -0.92 19.22
N ILE A 140 -2.65 -0.36 19.89
CA ILE A 140 -2.68 1.02 20.37
C ILE A 140 -1.71 1.84 19.52
N LEU A 141 -2.23 2.77 18.74
CA LEU A 141 -1.43 3.67 17.94
C LEU A 141 -0.73 4.70 18.83
N ASN A 142 0.52 5.00 18.52
CA ASN A 142 1.22 6.09 19.17
C ASN A 142 0.80 7.40 18.50
N GLY A 143 -0.03 8.18 19.19
CA GLY A 143 -0.49 9.46 18.67
C GLY A 143 0.62 10.48 18.42
N VAL A 144 1.86 10.30 18.88
CA VAL A 144 2.92 11.34 18.77
C VAL A 144 3.78 11.20 17.50
N ILE A 145 3.83 10.00 16.90
CA ILE A 145 4.72 9.72 15.76
C ILE A 145 3.87 9.53 14.49
N PRO A 146 4.22 10.18 13.36
CA PRO A 146 3.57 9.93 12.08
C PRO A 146 3.46 8.42 11.80
N THR A 147 2.26 7.96 11.47
CA THR A 147 1.94 6.53 11.38
C THR A 147 1.32 6.19 10.02
N ILE A 148 1.67 5.02 9.51
CA ILE A 148 1.03 4.39 8.35
C ILE A 148 0.52 3.02 8.80
N VAL A 149 -0.77 2.79 8.70
CA VAL A 149 -1.40 1.48 8.87
C VAL A 149 -1.66 0.91 7.48
N ILE A 150 -1.11 -0.26 7.18
CA ILE A 150 -1.27 -0.95 5.91
C ILE A 150 -2.11 -2.19 6.14
N GLY A 151 -3.36 -2.16 5.68
CA GLY A 151 -4.29 -3.28 5.78
C GLY A 151 -4.09 -4.26 4.61
N CYS A 152 -3.69 -5.48 4.92
CA CYS A 152 -3.60 -6.63 4.00
C CYS A 152 -4.48 -7.78 4.52
N VAL A 153 -5.67 -7.43 5.00
CA VAL A 153 -6.64 -8.34 5.60
C VAL A 153 -7.70 -8.75 4.59
N ASP A 154 -8.25 -9.96 4.74
CA ASP A 154 -9.24 -10.52 3.83
C ASP A 154 -10.68 -10.24 4.28
N ASN A 155 -10.91 -10.12 5.59
CA ASN A 155 -12.25 -10.03 6.16
C ASN A 155 -12.68 -8.61 6.56
N THR A 156 -13.99 -8.41 6.48
CA THR A 156 -14.70 -7.17 6.81
C THR A 156 -14.48 -6.72 8.25
N ASN A 157 -14.50 -7.64 9.22
CA ASN A 157 -14.33 -7.33 10.64
C ASN A 157 -12.96 -6.69 10.92
N ALA A 158 -11.89 -7.24 10.35
CA ALA A 158 -10.55 -6.65 10.49
C ALA A 158 -10.46 -5.25 9.86
N ARG A 159 -11.13 -5.00 8.72
CA ARG A 159 -11.21 -3.65 8.13
C ARG A 159 -11.97 -2.67 9.03
N GLN A 160 -13.08 -3.09 9.64
CA GLN A 160 -13.83 -2.29 10.62
C GLN A 160 -12.97 -1.94 11.85
N GLN A 161 -12.15 -2.88 12.32
CA GLN A 161 -11.20 -2.61 13.41
C GLN A 161 -10.13 -1.59 13.01
N ILE A 162 -9.59 -1.65 11.80
CA ILE A 162 -8.66 -0.63 11.30
C ILE A 162 -9.37 0.73 11.20
N GLU A 163 -10.57 0.79 10.63
CA GLU A 163 -11.35 2.02 10.54
C GLU A 163 -11.56 2.66 11.92
N LYS A 164 -11.95 1.87 12.92
CA LYS A 164 -12.11 2.35 14.29
C LYS A 164 -10.83 2.97 14.84
N LEU A 165 -9.66 2.35 14.61
CA LEU A 165 -8.38 2.93 15.02
C LEU A 165 -8.12 4.30 14.38
N LEU A 166 -8.51 4.47 13.12
CA LEU A 166 -8.36 5.74 12.40
C LEU A 166 -9.36 6.79 12.90
N ILE A 167 -10.61 6.42 13.18
CA ILE A 167 -11.62 7.31 13.77
C ILE A 167 -11.18 7.78 15.16
N ASP A 168 -10.70 6.87 16.00
CA ASP A 168 -10.19 7.19 17.33
C ASP A 168 -9.01 8.17 17.20
N HIS A 169 -8.10 7.95 16.26
CA HIS A 169 -6.98 8.84 15.98
C HIS A 169 -7.42 10.23 15.46
N VAL A 170 -8.39 10.30 14.54
CA VAL A 170 -8.97 11.56 14.05
C VAL A 170 -9.59 12.34 15.22
N SER A 171 -10.26 11.64 16.14
CA SER A 171 -10.84 12.25 17.34
C SER A 171 -9.76 12.92 18.20
N LEU A 172 -8.58 12.29 18.38
CA LEU A 172 -7.44 12.90 19.09
C LEU A 172 -6.96 14.18 18.39
N ILE A 173 -6.92 14.21 17.05
CA ILE A 173 -6.55 15.41 16.28
C ILE A 173 -7.57 16.53 16.53
N SER A 174 -8.86 16.24 16.39
CA SER A 174 -9.94 17.21 16.54
C SER A 174 -9.99 17.82 17.96
N HIS A 175 -9.53 17.09 18.97
CA HIS A 175 -9.44 17.57 20.36
C HIS A 175 -8.08 18.21 20.69
N GLY A 176 -7.19 18.38 19.69
CA GLY A 176 -5.86 18.97 19.87
C GLY A 176 -4.92 18.14 20.73
N GLN A 177 -5.20 16.84 20.93
CA GLN A 177 -4.37 15.93 21.71
C GLN A 177 -3.18 15.40 20.90
N THR A 178 -3.27 15.44 19.57
CA THR A 178 -2.16 15.17 18.67
C THR A 178 -2.22 15.97 17.36
N TYR A 179 -1.08 16.14 16.71
CA TYR A 179 -0.91 16.66 15.36
C TYR A 179 -0.18 15.68 14.43
N ALA A 180 0.22 14.49 14.91
CA ALA A 180 0.91 13.52 14.08
C ALA A 180 -0.08 12.91 13.08
N PRO A 181 0.22 12.83 11.77
CA PRO A 181 -0.68 12.22 10.81
C PRO A 181 -0.71 10.70 10.96
N CYS A 182 -1.88 10.10 10.81
CA CYS A 182 -2.07 8.66 10.70
C CYS A 182 -2.78 8.33 9.40
N TRP A 183 -2.13 7.61 8.49
CA TRP A 183 -2.67 7.23 7.19
C TRP A 183 -2.97 5.74 7.14
N TRP A 184 -4.10 5.37 6.54
CA TRP A 184 -4.46 3.99 6.25
C TRP A 184 -4.35 3.72 4.76
N LEU A 185 -3.52 2.74 4.38
CA LEU A 185 -3.44 2.16 3.05
C LEU A 185 -4.09 0.77 3.08
N ASP A 186 -5.27 0.61 2.49
CA ASP A 186 -5.95 -0.68 2.36
C ASP A 186 -5.53 -1.40 1.08
N CYS A 187 -5.34 -2.72 1.16
CA CYS A 187 -5.06 -3.60 0.03
C CYS A 187 -6.13 -4.70 0.00
N GLY A 188 -7.03 -4.64 -0.98
CA GLY A 188 -8.03 -5.66 -1.24
C GLY A 188 -7.81 -6.35 -2.58
N ASN A 189 -8.11 -7.64 -2.67
CA ASN A 189 -8.08 -8.35 -3.94
C ASN A 189 -9.03 -9.55 -3.95
N ALA A 190 -9.63 -9.76 -5.13
CA ALA A 190 -10.37 -10.94 -5.51
C ALA A 190 -9.47 -11.84 -6.38
N TYR A 191 -10.05 -12.59 -7.33
CA TYR A 191 -9.30 -13.59 -8.09
C TYR A 191 -8.19 -12.99 -8.98
N THR A 192 -8.57 -12.11 -9.91
CA THR A 192 -7.66 -11.39 -10.83
C THR A 192 -7.72 -9.87 -10.66
N HIS A 193 -8.61 -9.39 -9.80
CA HIS A 193 -8.86 -7.96 -9.59
C HIS A 193 -8.40 -7.56 -8.20
N GLY A 194 -8.01 -6.30 -8.03
CA GLY A 194 -7.71 -5.76 -6.71
C GLY A 194 -7.57 -4.26 -6.72
N GLN A 195 -7.50 -3.69 -5.53
CA GLN A 195 -7.42 -2.27 -5.30
C GLN A 195 -6.50 -1.95 -4.13
N VAL A 196 -5.76 -0.85 -4.25
CA VAL A 196 -5.04 -0.21 -3.16
C VAL A 196 -5.61 1.20 -3.01
N ALA A 197 -6.02 1.56 -1.79
CA ALA A 197 -6.60 2.87 -1.49
C ALA A 197 -5.94 3.48 -0.26
N ILE A 198 -5.75 4.80 -0.24
CA ILE A 198 -5.17 5.51 0.90
C ILE A 198 -6.06 6.65 1.39
N GLY A 199 -6.20 6.77 2.71
CA GLY A 199 -6.98 7.81 3.37
C GLY A 199 -6.57 8.04 4.83
N ASN A 200 -7.02 9.13 5.43
CA ASN A 200 -6.71 9.46 6.83
C ASN A 200 -7.81 10.18 7.60
N TRP A 201 -8.92 10.55 6.95
CA TRP A 201 -9.96 11.38 7.57
C TRP A 201 -11.34 10.78 7.35
N TYR A 202 -12.11 10.66 8.44
CA TYR A 202 -13.46 10.12 8.45
C TYR A 202 -14.49 11.26 8.49
N SER A 203 -15.05 11.60 7.33
CA SER A 203 -16.11 12.60 7.16
C SER A 203 -16.84 12.36 5.84
N ILE A 204 -18.12 12.73 5.77
CA ILE A 204 -18.92 12.75 4.53
C ILE A 204 -19.15 14.18 4.02
N GLU A 205 -18.58 15.18 4.68
CA GLU A 205 -18.68 16.58 4.28
C GLU A 205 -17.54 16.94 3.30
N ILE A 206 -17.89 17.48 2.14
CA ILE A 206 -16.92 17.82 1.08
C ILE A 206 -15.93 18.91 1.55
N GLU A 207 -16.38 19.79 2.43
CA GLU A 207 -15.62 20.89 3.00
C GLU A 207 -14.41 20.41 3.82
N ASP A 208 -14.45 19.17 4.35
CA ASP A 208 -13.34 18.59 5.11
C ASP A 208 -12.15 18.16 4.23
N TYR A 209 -12.34 18.10 2.91
CA TYR A 209 -11.39 17.55 1.95
C TYR A 209 -10.88 18.57 0.93
N GLN A 210 -10.99 19.86 1.24
CA GLN A 210 -10.47 20.93 0.38
C GLN A 210 -8.94 20.84 0.26
N LEU A 211 -8.44 20.73 -0.97
CA LEU A 211 -7.01 20.65 -1.24
C LEU A 211 -6.32 22.00 -1.01
N GLU A 212 -5.12 21.94 -0.43
CA GLU A 212 -4.27 23.13 -0.36
C GLU A 212 -3.62 23.40 -1.71
N THR A 213 -3.03 24.61 -1.86
CA THR A 213 -2.41 25.06 -3.11
C THR A 213 -1.40 24.06 -3.68
N ALA A 214 -0.60 23.42 -2.81
CA ALA A 214 0.50 22.55 -3.22
C ALA A 214 0.35 21.09 -2.77
N THR A 215 -0.49 20.80 -1.77
CA THR A 215 -0.44 19.55 -1.01
C THR A 215 -1.82 19.07 -0.60
N CYS A 216 -1.92 17.78 -0.31
CA CYS A 216 -3.09 17.15 0.29
C CYS A 216 -2.80 16.78 1.75
N LEU A 217 -3.66 17.22 2.66
CA LEU A 217 -3.58 16.88 4.10
C LEU A 217 -4.61 15.83 4.52
N ARG A 218 -5.73 15.74 3.80
CA ARG A 218 -6.87 14.91 4.15
C ARG A 218 -7.41 14.20 2.90
N LEU A 219 -7.64 12.90 3.04
CA LEU A 219 -8.37 12.07 2.09
C LEU A 219 -9.39 11.21 2.83
N PRO A 220 -10.55 10.93 2.21
CA PRO A 220 -11.54 10.02 2.78
C PRO A 220 -10.91 8.68 3.11
N LEU A 221 -11.29 8.05 4.22
CA LEU A 221 -10.80 6.71 4.54
C LEU A 221 -11.10 5.71 3.40
N PRO A 222 -10.29 4.65 3.22
CA PRO A 222 -10.58 3.58 2.28
C PRO A 222 -12.02 3.03 2.37
N SER A 223 -12.60 2.97 3.56
CA SER A 223 -14.00 2.58 3.79
C SER A 223 -15.03 3.58 3.23
N ILE A 224 -14.72 4.87 3.20
CA ILE A 224 -15.58 5.89 2.54
C ILE A 224 -15.39 5.82 1.02
N GLN A 225 -14.15 5.61 0.57
CA GLN A 225 -13.83 5.46 -0.84
C GLN A 225 -14.49 4.22 -1.46
N TYR A 226 -14.55 3.12 -0.70
CA TYR A 226 -15.14 1.84 -1.09
C TYR A 226 -16.03 1.29 0.05
N PRO A 227 -17.28 1.77 0.20
CA PRO A 227 -18.20 1.34 1.27
C PRO A 227 -18.42 -0.17 1.35
N GLN A 228 -18.37 -0.85 0.20
CA GLN A 228 -18.50 -2.31 0.12
C GLN A 228 -17.41 -3.08 0.87
N LEU A 229 -16.28 -2.46 1.22
CA LEU A 229 -15.24 -3.09 2.04
C LEU A 229 -15.72 -3.45 3.44
N LEU A 230 -16.77 -2.78 3.93
CA LEU A 230 -17.35 -2.98 5.26
C LEU A 230 -18.66 -3.78 5.25
N ILE A 231 -19.10 -4.25 4.07
CA ILE A 231 -20.28 -5.10 3.91
C ILE A 231 -19.83 -6.57 3.91
N GLN A 232 -20.51 -7.43 4.65
CA GLN A 232 -20.32 -8.88 4.57
C GLN A 232 -21.13 -9.43 3.39
N SER A 233 -20.50 -10.18 2.49
CA SER A 233 -21.19 -10.89 1.42
C SER A 233 -21.87 -12.17 1.94
N GLU A 234 -23.13 -12.40 1.58
CA GLU A 234 -23.86 -13.65 1.89
C GLU A 234 -23.24 -14.90 1.22
N GLU A 235 -22.40 -14.72 0.18
CA GLU A 235 -21.73 -15.81 -0.54
C GLU A 235 -20.62 -16.52 0.27
N ASP A 236 -20.19 -15.96 1.41
CA ASP A 236 -19.12 -16.53 2.23
C ASP A 236 -19.57 -17.70 3.14
N GLU A 237 -20.88 -17.91 3.32
CA GLU A 237 -21.40 -18.88 4.31
C GLU A 237 -21.63 -20.31 3.76
N ASP A 238 -21.74 -20.53 2.44
CA ASP A 238 -22.38 -21.77 1.92
C ASP A 238 -21.53 -22.66 0.97
N VAL A 239 -20.21 -22.49 0.90
CA VAL A 239 -19.36 -23.30 0.01
C VAL A 239 -18.47 -24.27 0.78
N SER A 240 -18.54 -25.56 0.44
CA SER A 240 -17.74 -26.61 1.07
C SER A 240 -16.23 -26.36 0.94
N CYS A 241 -15.48 -26.71 1.99
CA CYS A 241 -14.05 -26.43 2.17
C CYS A 241 -13.13 -26.90 1.01
N ALA A 242 -13.59 -27.84 0.16
CA ALA A 242 -12.86 -28.33 -1.00
C ALA A 242 -13.12 -27.50 -2.27
N GLU A 243 -14.35 -27.00 -2.46
CA GLU A 243 -14.73 -26.11 -3.57
C GLU A 243 -14.22 -24.69 -3.36
N GLN A 244 -14.14 -24.23 -2.09
CA GLN A 244 -13.50 -22.97 -1.75
C GLN A 244 -12.03 -22.90 -2.18
N VAL A 245 -11.28 -24.01 -2.27
CA VAL A 245 -9.88 -23.97 -2.73
C VAL A 245 -9.77 -23.75 -4.25
N ILE A 246 -10.76 -24.22 -5.02
CA ILE A 246 -10.85 -24.06 -6.47
C ILE A 246 -11.49 -22.70 -6.82
N LEU A 247 -12.48 -22.25 -6.03
CA LEU A 247 -13.23 -21.01 -6.23
C LEU A 247 -12.55 -19.77 -5.61
N ASN A 248 -11.88 -19.87 -4.44
CA ASN A 248 -11.02 -18.81 -3.87
C ASN A 248 -9.66 -18.73 -4.58
N GLY A 249 -9.56 -19.28 -5.79
CA GLY A 249 -8.31 -19.59 -6.45
C GLY A 249 -7.55 -18.37 -6.97
N GLN A 250 -7.48 -17.23 -6.27
CA GLN A 250 -6.90 -16.00 -6.80
C GLN A 250 -5.62 -16.26 -7.61
N SER A 251 -5.36 -15.53 -8.68
CA SER A 251 -4.13 -15.74 -9.45
C SER A 251 -2.93 -15.82 -8.52
N LEU A 252 -2.02 -16.79 -8.71
CA LEU A 252 -0.85 -16.98 -7.83
C LEU A 252 -0.04 -15.68 -7.66
N ASN A 253 -0.17 -14.75 -8.63
CA ASN A 253 0.53 -13.49 -8.67
C ASN A 253 -0.30 -12.27 -8.24
N ILE A 254 -1.59 -12.40 -7.88
CA ILE A 254 -2.36 -11.21 -7.47
C ILE A 254 -1.80 -10.61 -6.19
N ASN A 255 -1.45 -11.45 -5.21
CA ASN A 255 -0.90 -11.00 -3.93
C ASN A 255 0.44 -10.28 -4.10
N SER A 256 1.30 -10.76 -5.00
CA SER A 256 2.56 -10.10 -5.29
C SER A 256 2.36 -8.79 -6.06
N GLN A 257 1.40 -8.73 -6.99
CA GLN A 257 1.07 -7.50 -7.70
C GLN A 257 0.51 -6.43 -6.76
N MET A 258 -0.43 -6.79 -5.87
CA MET A 258 -0.95 -5.89 -4.83
C MET A 258 0.16 -5.37 -3.92
N ALA A 259 1.07 -6.26 -3.50
CA ALA A 259 2.21 -5.88 -2.69
C ALA A 259 3.14 -4.88 -3.40
N VAL A 260 3.42 -5.05 -4.69
CA VAL A 260 4.24 -4.10 -5.46
C VAL A 260 3.59 -2.73 -5.53
N ILE A 261 2.28 -2.68 -5.81
CA ILE A 261 1.53 -1.42 -5.89
C ILE A 261 1.51 -0.72 -4.53
N ALA A 262 1.21 -1.45 -3.46
CA ALA A 262 1.20 -0.93 -2.10
C ALA A 262 2.58 -0.40 -1.69
N ALA A 263 3.64 -1.15 -1.98
CA ALA A 263 5.02 -0.74 -1.69
C ALA A 263 5.39 0.55 -2.44
N GLU A 264 5.01 0.66 -3.71
CA GLU A 264 5.25 1.86 -4.52
C GLU A 264 4.50 3.08 -3.97
N MET A 265 3.23 2.91 -3.59
CA MET A 265 2.46 3.99 -2.95
C MET A 265 3.09 4.43 -1.62
N VAL A 266 3.51 3.48 -0.78
CA VAL A 266 4.22 3.77 0.48
C VAL A 266 5.56 4.47 0.21
N HIS A 267 6.32 4.03 -0.80
CA HIS A 267 7.58 4.67 -1.17
C HIS A 267 7.36 6.12 -1.62
N GLN A 268 6.37 6.37 -2.48
CA GLN A 268 6.03 7.72 -2.93
C GLN A 268 5.51 8.59 -1.77
N LEU A 269 4.72 8.03 -0.85
CA LEU A 269 4.22 8.75 0.33
C LEU A 269 5.40 9.22 1.21
N LEU A 270 6.31 8.31 1.51
CA LEU A 270 7.48 8.58 2.34
C LEU A 270 8.48 9.55 1.68
N ASN A 271 8.37 9.78 0.37
CA ASN A 271 9.14 10.79 -0.36
C ASN A 271 8.34 12.06 -0.71
N ASN A 272 7.11 12.24 -0.19
CA ASN A 272 6.21 13.37 -0.51
C ASN A 272 5.89 13.50 -2.01
N GLN A 273 5.77 12.37 -2.70
CA GLN A 273 5.53 12.27 -4.14
C GLN A 273 4.20 11.59 -4.49
N LEU A 274 3.50 10.99 -3.52
CA LEU A 274 2.27 10.23 -3.79
C LEU A 274 1.13 11.15 -4.19
N LYS A 275 0.76 11.10 -5.47
CA LYS A 275 -0.33 11.87 -6.09
C LYS A 275 -1.58 11.04 -6.40
N ARG A 276 -1.61 9.77 -6.02
CA ARG A 276 -2.70 8.83 -6.29
C ARG A 276 -3.33 8.43 -4.96
N MET A 277 -4.65 8.43 -4.91
CA MET A 277 -5.40 7.95 -3.75
C MET A 277 -5.92 6.53 -3.93
N GLN A 278 -6.07 6.09 -5.20
CA GLN A 278 -6.49 4.72 -5.52
C GLN A 278 -5.69 4.18 -6.70
N ILE A 279 -5.45 2.87 -6.67
CA ILE A 279 -5.00 2.09 -7.82
C ILE A 279 -5.86 0.83 -7.88
N GLU A 280 -6.49 0.59 -9.02
CA GLU A 280 -7.25 -0.63 -9.32
C GLU A 280 -6.52 -1.41 -10.41
N ILE A 281 -6.54 -2.73 -10.31
CA ILE A 281 -5.96 -3.62 -11.31
C ILE A 281 -6.91 -4.73 -11.73
N ASP A 282 -6.71 -5.19 -12.95
CA ASP A 282 -7.30 -6.40 -13.50
C ASP A 282 -6.17 -7.16 -14.22
N LEU A 283 -5.65 -8.20 -13.59
CA LEU A 283 -4.59 -9.04 -14.13
C LEU A 283 -5.04 -9.85 -15.35
N PHE A 284 -6.33 -10.18 -15.46
CA PHE A 284 -6.84 -10.91 -16.61
C PHE A 284 -6.83 -10.03 -17.86
N ARG A 285 -7.24 -8.76 -17.71
CA ARG A 285 -7.19 -7.76 -18.79
C ARG A 285 -5.80 -7.12 -18.96
N GLY A 286 -4.90 -7.30 -17.99
CA GLY A 286 -3.59 -6.64 -17.97
C GLY A 286 -3.68 -5.13 -17.78
N SER A 287 -4.71 -4.64 -17.08
CA SER A 287 -4.96 -3.21 -16.91
C SER A 287 -4.70 -2.73 -15.49
N MET A 288 -4.34 -1.45 -15.38
CA MET A 288 -4.18 -0.72 -14.13
C MET A 288 -4.78 0.67 -14.32
N LYS A 289 -5.66 1.09 -13.40
CA LYS A 289 -6.26 2.41 -13.37
C LYS A 289 -5.84 3.11 -12.08
N SER A 290 -5.57 4.40 -12.16
CA SER A 290 -5.27 5.22 -10.97
C SER A 290 -6.31 6.30 -10.82
N THR A 291 -6.69 6.61 -9.59
CA THR A 291 -7.44 7.81 -9.24
C THR A 291 -6.47 8.80 -8.60
N PHE A 292 -6.28 9.95 -9.25
CA PHE A 292 -5.36 10.98 -8.79
C PHE A 292 -6.00 11.91 -7.76
N ILE A 293 -5.17 12.45 -6.85
CA ILE A 293 -5.57 13.37 -5.80
C ILE A 293 -5.77 14.76 -6.39
N ASN A 294 -6.99 15.04 -6.86
CA ASN A 294 -7.43 16.38 -7.24
C ASN A 294 -8.85 16.62 -6.70
N GLN A 295 -9.32 17.86 -6.73
CA GLN A 295 -10.58 18.22 -6.08
C GLN A 295 -11.77 17.50 -6.71
N GLU A 296 -11.85 17.45 -8.04
CA GLU A 296 -12.95 16.78 -8.78
C GLU A 296 -13.09 15.30 -8.41
N ASN A 297 -11.99 14.56 -8.35
CA ASN A 297 -12.01 13.14 -7.97
C ASN A 297 -12.39 12.93 -6.50
N ILE A 298 -11.96 13.83 -5.62
CA ILE A 298 -12.31 13.79 -4.19
C ILE A 298 -13.81 14.05 -4.04
N ASP A 299 -14.33 15.14 -4.61
CA ASP A 299 -15.73 15.53 -4.55
C ASP A 299 -16.62 14.40 -5.08
N TRP A 300 -16.28 13.84 -6.25
CA TRP A 300 -17.01 12.72 -6.85
C TRP A 300 -17.09 11.49 -5.94
N ILE A 301 -16.01 11.18 -5.22
CA ILE A 301 -15.99 10.04 -4.28
C ILE A 301 -16.84 10.30 -3.04
N ILE A 302 -16.79 11.51 -2.49
CA ILE A 302 -17.61 11.88 -1.33
C ILE A 302 -19.09 11.87 -1.73
N GLU A 303 -19.46 12.50 -2.84
CA GLU A 303 -20.84 12.49 -3.36
C GLU A 303 -21.37 11.06 -3.55
N ARG A 304 -20.54 10.17 -4.12
CA ARG A 304 -20.90 8.76 -4.30
C ARG A 304 -21.06 8.04 -2.96
N ALA A 305 -20.23 8.34 -1.97
CA ALA A 305 -20.33 7.73 -0.65
C ALA A 305 -21.64 8.13 0.04
N THR A 306 -22.01 9.42 -0.01
CA THR A 306 -23.24 9.96 0.59
C THR A 306 -24.51 9.36 -0.01
N ILE A 307 -24.50 8.99 -1.29
CA ILE A 307 -25.66 8.34 -1.94
C ILE A 307 -25.85 6.88 -1.46
N ASN A 308 -24.77 6.22 -1.03
CA ASN A 308 -24.78 4.80 -0.66
C ASN A 308 -24.86 4.54 0.85
N THR A 309 -24.83 5.59 1.69
CA THR A 309 -25.06 5.56 3.14
C THR A 309 -26.50 5.87 3.49
#